data_AF-A0A8B6FLK3-F1
#
_entry.id   AF-A0A8B6FLK3-F1
#
_cell.length_a   1.000
_cell.length_b   1.000
_cell.length_c   1.000
_cell.angle_alpha   90.00
_cell.angle_beta   90.00
_cell.angle_gamma   90.00
#
_symmetry.space_group_name_H-M   'P 1'
#
loop_
_entity.id
_entity.type
_entity.pdbx_description
1 polymer ?
#
loop_
_entity_poly.entity_id
_entity_poly.type
_entity_poly.pdbx_seq_one_letter_code
_entity_poly.pdbx_strand_id
1 'polypeptide(L)'
;MNLLCNTSNKFHLYRKVLLWSRCDEWEKKYYQTELDKLLNFEVLPLNSCEINENYIEHINSNIVNVVHIAANSCIPTGKFRHYLKPYWKSNSLDYYHNEQRQARKTWLSMGQTRNNDNIFYKQYKDKKREFRKHKRNAERLWESEKFADVQKAAEMDIGQFYRVVRKHRQQKSPATCLNYDGNTATNNGDICKLWSTYFSDLYTPNEHENDNFDQSFYMDVTEKIREYSSQIRKPFNAFFDVPYTEDEIYEQIKTLKCGKAPGPDYVCNEHIIYGGNNKDKSNPNSYRAIVLTSVFGKLHDKTVLHRINKMLTALDKTFPDPLQFGFVPEHGAIPALYTLKECINVFMKSKSKLYVGFLDNEKAFDKIWHDGLFLKLKENRCNW
;
A
#
# COMPACT_ATOMS: atom_id res chain seq x y z
N MET A 1 -22.00 -0.31 -29.20
CA MET A 1 -22.08 -1.74 -28.84
C MET A 1 -22.08 -1.85 -27.33
N ASN A 2 -23.18 -2.35 -26.78
CA ASN A 2 -23.50 -2.40 -25.36
C ASN A 2 -22.55 -3.33 -24.59
N LEU A 3 -21.73 -2.79 -23.69
CA LEU A 3 -21.25 -3.53 -22.52
C LEU A 3 -22.13 -3.14 -21.33
N LEU A 4 -23.27 -3.84 -21.24
CA LEU A 4 -24.10 -3.86 -20.05
C LEU A 4 -23.23 -4.33 -18.89
N CYS A 5 -23.01 -3.44 -17.93
CA CYS A 5 -22.38 -3.70 -16.64
C CYS A 5 -23.28 -4.65 -15.83
N ASN A 6 -23.22 -5.92 -16.17
CA ASN A 6 -23.89 -7.01 -15.48
C ASN A 6 -22.92 -7.56 -14.43
N THR A 7 -22.81 -6.90 -13.28
CA THR A 7 -22.10 -7.45 -12.12
C THR A 7 -22.98 -7.37 -10.88
N SER A 8 -24.08 -8.12 -10.95
CA SER A 8 -24.76 -8.76 -9.82
C SER A 8 -23.89 -9.80 -9.08
N ASN A 9 -22.56 -9.68 -9.14
CA ASN A 9 -21.64 -10.41 -8.26
C ASN A 9 -21.45 -9.62 -6.96
N LYS A 10 -22.40 -9.84 -6.03
CA LYS A 10 -22.17 -9.58 -4.61
C LYS A 10 -20.80 -10.13 -4.22
N PHE A 11 -19.91 -9.26 -3.77
CA PHE A 11 -18.60 -9.55 -3.18
C PHE A 11 -18.75 -10.37 -1.87
N HIS A 12 -19.16 -11.63 -2.02
CA HIS A 12 -19.24 -12.64 -0.96
C HIS A 12 -18.46 -13.89 -1.38
N LEU A 13 -17.18 -13.71 -1.67
CA LEU A 13 -16.23 -14.81 -1.50
C LEU A 13 -15.52 -14.57 -0.18
N TYR A 14 -15.90 -15.35 0.83
CA TYR A 14 -15.00 -15.69 1.93
C TYR A 14 -13.79 -16.41 1.31
N ARG A 15 -12.86 -15.67 0.69
CA ARG A 15 -11.64 -16.26 0.16
C ARG A 15 -10.84 -16.80 1.33
N LYS A 16 -10.50 -18.08 1.25
CA LYS A 16 -9.52 -18.74 2.11
C LYS A 16 -8.23 -17.92 2.04
N VAL A 17 -7.81 -17.35 3.17
CA VAL A 17 -6.57 -16.56 3.23
C VAL A 17 -5.43 -17.55 3.49
N LEU A 18 -4.41 -17.54 2.64
CA LEU A 18 -3.19 -18.33 2.85
C LEU A 18 -2.46 -17.83 4.10
N LEU A 19 -2.12 -18.73 5.01
CA LEU A 19 -1.52 -18.40 6.30
C LEU A 19 -0.04 -18.77 6.35
N TRP A 20 0.78 -18.08 5.55
CA TRP A 20 2.23 -18.24 5.51
C TRP A 20 2.92 -18.21 6.89
N SER A 21 2.38 -17.46 7.85
CA SER A 21 2.90 -17.38 9.23
C SER A 21 2.66 -18.65 10.07
N ARG A 22 1.81 -19.56 9.60
CA ARG A 22 1.56 -20.85 10.24
C ARG A 22 2.29 -22.01 9.56
N CYS A 23 3.03 -21.72 8.48
CA CYS A 23 3.80 -22.72 7.79
C CYS A 23 5.04 -23.12 8.57
N ASP A 24 5.23 -24.42 8.73
CA ASP A 24 6.51 -24.96 9.15
C ASP A 24 7.54 -24.97 7.99
N GLU A 25 8.78 -25.36 8.28
CA GLU A 25 9.84 -25.42 7.27
C GLU A 25 9.60 -26.51 6.21
N TRP A 26 8.87 -27.57 6.57
CA TRP A 26 8.53 -28.64 5.64
C TRP A 26 7.50 -28.15 4.60
N GLU A 27 6.44 -27.48 5.03
CA GLU A 27 5.40 -26.93 4.15
C GLU A 27 5.97 -25.90 3.17
N LYS A 28 6.94 -25.07 3.62
CA LYS A 28 7.64 -24.12 2.75
C LYS A 28 8.52 -24.82 1.72
N LYS A 29 9.28 -25.84 2.12
CA LYS A 29 10.11 -26.64 1.21
C LYS A 29 9.27 -27.42 0.22
N TYR A 30 8.11 -27.92 0.66
CA TYR A 30 7.14 -28.59 -0.19
C TYR A 30 6.55 -27.62 -1.22
N TYR A 31 6.16 -26.42 -0.81
CA TYR A 31 5.74 -25.36 -1.72
C TYR A 31 6.81 -25.03 -2.77
N GLN A 32 8.08 -24.88 -2.38
CA GLN A 32 9.18 -24.65 -3.31
C GLN A 32 9.28 -25.76 -4.36
N THR A 33 9.27 -27.01 -3.91
CA THR A 33 9.38 -28.18 -4.79
C THR A 33 8.21 -28.28 -5.77
N GLU A 34 6.98 -28.03 -5.31
CA GLU A 34 5.80 -28.07 -6.18
C GLU A 34 5.77 -26.89 -7.17
N LEU A 35 6.22 -25.71 -6.73
CA LEU A 35 6.35 -24.54 -7.59
C LEU A 35 7.36 -24.79 -8.71
N ASP A 36 8.55 -25.30 -8.39
CA ASP A 36 9.59 -25.62 -9.38
C ASP A 36 9.08 -26.65 -10.41
N LYS A 37 8.36 -27.66 -9.94
CA LYS A 37 7.75 -28.68 -10.81
C LYS A 37 6.73 -28.07 -11.78
N LEU A 38 5.83 -27.21 -11.30
CA LEU A 38 4.80 -26.59 -12.12
C LEU A 38 5.37 -25.56 -13.11
N LEU A 39 6.37 -24.77 -12.71
CA LEU A 39 7.04 -23.82 -13.60
C LEU A 39 7.75 -24.53 -14.76
N ASN A 40 8.40 -25.67 -14.49
CA ASN A 40 9.06 -26.48 -15.52
C ASN A 40 8.07 -27.12 -16.51
N PHE A 41 6.85 -27.41 -16.08
CA PHE A 41 5.84 -28.06 -16.92
C PHE A 41 4.98 -27.07 -17.72
N GLU A 42 4.59 -25.94 -17.12
CA GLU A 42 3.55 -25.05 -17.67
C GLU A 42 4.08 -23.74 -18.27
N VAL A 43 5.31 -23.31 -17.95
CA VAL A 43 5.83 -21.97 -18.36
C VAL A 43 7.01 -22.06 -19.33
N LEU A 44 7.95 -22.97 -19.08
CA LEU A 44 9.20 -23.09 -19.85
C LEU A 44 9.08 -23.62 -21.31
N PRO A 45 7.99 -24.26 -21.80
CA PRO A 45 7.90 -24.66 -23.21
C PRO A 45 7.44 -23.54 -24.17
N LEU A 46 7.36 -22.28 -23.73
CA LEU A 46 6.98 -21.16 -24.60
C LEU A 46 8.15 -20.72 -25.49
N ASN A 47 8.32 -21.40 -26.62
CA ASN A 47 9.15 -20.90 -27.73
C ASN A 47 8.37 -19.83 -28.49
N SER A 48 8.77 -18.57 -28.38
CA SER A 48 8.36 -17.55 -29.35
C SER A 48 9.55 -16.69 -29.78
N CYS A 49 9.64 -16.44 -31.07
CA CYS A 49 10.72 -15.66 -31.69
C CYS A 49 10.49 -14.14 -31.61
N GLU A 50 9.35 -13.68 -31.07
CA GLU A 50 9.03 -12.26 -30.92
C GLU A 50 8.35 -11.98 -29.57
N ILE A 51 9.05 -11.26 -28.69
CA ILE A 51 8.52 -10.79 -27.41
C ILE A 51 7.60 -9.60 -27.72
N ASN A 52 6.28 -9.79 -27.53
CA ASN A 52 5.29 -8.70 -27.62
C ASN A 52 4.48 -8.59 -26.32
N GLU A 53 3.68 -7.53 -26.18
CA GLU A 53 2.89 -7.25 -24.98
C GLU A 53 1.96 -8.40 -24.59
N ASN A 54 1.24 -8.97 -25.56
CA ASN A 54 0.35 -10.12 -25.35
C ASN A 54 1.11 -11.36 -24.84
N TYR A 55 2.32 -11.59 -25.34
CA TYR A 55 3.17 -12.69 -24.90
C TYR A 55 3.64 -12.49 -23.45
N ILE A 56 4.04 -11.26 -23.09
CA ILE A 56 4.43 -10.90 -21.72
C ILE A 56 3.24 -11.09 -20.76
N GLU A 57 2.05 -10.62 -21.14
CA GLU A 57 0.83 -10.79 -20.35
C GLU A 57 0.46 -12.28 -20.17
N HIS A 58 0.63 -13.08 -21.23
CA HIS A 58 0.39 -14.51 -21.19
C HIS A 58 1.34 -15.21 -20.22
N ILE A 59 2.65 -14.94 -20.30
CA ILE A 59 3.64 -15.47 -19.36
C ILE A 59 3.30 -15.06 -17.93
N ASN A 60 3.04 -13.78 -17.69
CA ASN A 60 2.73 -13.27 -16.36
C ASN A 60 1.49 -13.95 -15.78
N SER A 61 0.44 -14.12 -16.60
CA SER A 61 -0.79 -14.81 -16.20
C SER A 61 -0.53 -16.28 -15.84
N ASN A 62 0.29 -16.98 -16.62
CA ASN A 62 0.64 -18.38 -16.36
C ASN A 62 1.47 -18.51 -15.07
N ILE A 63 2.47 -17.66 -14.86
CA ILE A 63 3.26 -17.64 -13.62
C ILE A 63 2.35 -17.38 -12.41
N VAL A 64 1.46 -16.40 -12.49
CA VAL A 64 0.50 -16.08 -11.42
C VAL A 64 -0.39 -17.29 -11.12
N ASN A 65 -0.90 -17.96 -12.16
CA ASN A 65 -1.73 -19.16 -12.00
C ASN A 65 -0.97 -20.30 -11.32
N VAL A 66 0.24 -20.61 -11.78
CA VAL A 66 1.12 -21.63 -11.21
C VAL A 66 1.40 -21.35 -9.73
N VAL A 67 1.74 -20.11 -9.39
CA VAL A 67 1.98 -19.69 -8.00
C VAL A 67 0.74 -19.92 -7.13
N HIS A 68 -0.46 -19.59 -7.63
CA HIS A 68 -1.71 -19.83 -6.91
C HIS A 68 -2.00 -21.32 -6.74
N ILE A 69 -1.76 -22.14 -7.77
CA ILE A 69 -1.98 -23.59 -7.70
C ILE A 69 -1.07 -24.20 -6.63
N ALA A 70 0.23 -23.95 -6.71
CA ALA A 70 1.22 -24.42 -5.74
C ALA A 70 0.88 -23.96 -4.31
N ALA A 71 0.52 -22.69 -4.13
CA ALA A 71 0.23 -22.16 -2.81
C ALA A 71 -1.05 -22.78 -2.22
N ASN A 72 -2.11 -22.96 -3.02
CA ASN A 72 -3.35 -23.55 -2.54
C ASN A 72 -3.22 -25.05 -2.20
N SER A 73 -2.28 -25.77 -2.81
CA SER A 73 -2.00 -27.17 -2.49
C SER A 73 -1.11 -27.35 -1.26
N CYS A 74 -0.20 -26.41 -1.00
CA CYS A 74 0.86 -26.59 0.00
C CYS A 74 0.64 -25.77 1.28
N ILE A 75 -0.09 -24.66 1.22
CA ILE A 75 -0.15 -23.68 2.32
C ILE A 75 -1.48 -23.77 3.08
N PRO A 76 -1.44 -23.85 4.42
CA PRO A 76 -2.64 -23.85 5.25
C PRO A 76 -3.52 -22.63 4.99
N THR A 77 -4.82 -22.89 4.85
CA THR A 77 -5.81 -21.83 4.65
C THR A 77 -6.58 -21.51 5.92
N GLY A 78 -6.76 -20.21 6.17
CA GLY A 78 -7.55 -19.69 7.27
C GLY A 78 -8.87 -19.09 6.81
N LYS A 79 -9.87 -19.14 7.70
CA LYS A 79 -10.99 -18.20 7.64
C LYS A 79 -10.54 -16.89 8.30
N PHE A 80 -10.81 -15.76 7.66
CA PHE A 80 -10.68 -14.46 8.30
C PHE A 80 -11.51 -14.46 9.58
N ARG A 81 -10.85 -14.45 10.74
CA ARG A 81 -11.51 -14.28 12.04
C ARG A 81 -11.62 -12.79 12.27
N HIS A 82 -12.83 -12.27 12.24
CA HIS A 82 -13.10 -10.91 12.72
C HIS A 82 -12.60 -10.87 14.16
N TYR A 83 -11.51 -10.14 14.44
CA TYR A 83 -10.94 -10.07 15.77
C TYR A 83 -12.06 -9.78 16.77
N LEU A 84 -12.21 -10.64 17.79
CA LEU A 84 -12.97 -10.27 18.97
C LEU A 84 -12.31 -9.02 19.53
N LYS A 85 -13.13 -8.00 19.76
CA LYS A 85 -12.59 -6.71 20.17
C LYS A 85 -11.79 -6.89 21.47
N PRO A 86 -10.63 -6.25 21.65
CA PRO A 86 -9.73 -6.55 22.76
C PRO A 86 -10.33 -6.37 24.17
N TYR A 87 -11.40 -5.58 24.30
CA TYR A 87 -12.16 -5.38 25.53
C TYR A 87 -13.25 -6.45 25.77
N TRP A 88 -13.47 -7.33 24.80
CA TRP A 88 -14.39 -8.46 24.87
C TRP A 88 -13.68 -9.69 25.46
N LYS A 89 -13.17 -9.53 26.68
CA LYS A 89 -12.37 -10.54 27.38
C LYS A 89 -13.10 -11.22 28.55
N SER A 90 -14.23 -10.67 29.00
CA SER A 90 -14.93 -11.17 30.18
C SER A 90 -16.19 -11.97 29.82
N ASN A 91 -16.39 -13.08 30.53
CA ASN A 91 -17.64 -13.87 30.47
C ASN A 91 -18.89 -13.03 30.77
N SER A 92 -18.72 -11.86 31.40
CA SER A 92 -19.79 -10.90 31.68
C SER A 92 -20.39 -10.29 30.42
N LEU A 93 -19.58 -9.91 29.41
CA LEU A 93 -20.14 -9.32 28.17
C LEU A 93 -20.91 -10.34 27.34
N ASP A 94 -20.44 -11.59 27.32
CA ASP A 94 -21.14 -12.69 26.65
C ASP A 94 -22.49 -12.97 27.31
N TYR A 95 -22.56 -12.95 28.64
CA TYR A 95 -23.82 -13.05 29.36
C TYR A 95 -24.83 -11.98 28.92
N TYR A 96 -24.47 -10.70 28.98
CA TYR A 96 -25.38 -9.61 28.59
C TYR A 96 -25.73 -9.62 27.09
N HIS A 97 -24.79 -10.03 26.24
CA HIS A 97 -25.04 -10.17 24.81
C HIS A 97 -26.04 -11.30 24.53
N ASN A 98 -25.90 -12.44 25.20
CA ASN A 98 -26.80 -13.58 25.08
C ASN A 98 -28.21 -13.25 25.59
N GLU A 99 -28.31 -12.60 26.76
CA GLU A 99 -29.57 -12.10 27.31
C GLU A 99 -30.30 -11.15 26.34
N GLN A 100 -29.57 -10.22 25.72
CA GLN A 100 -30.14 -9.35 24.69
C GLN A 100 -30.63 -10.14 23.47
N ARG A 101 -29.87 -11.14 23.02
CA ARG A 101 -30.25 -11.96 21.86
C ARG A 101 -31.47 -12.83 22.15
N GLN A 102 -31.58 -13.38 23.35
CA GLN A 102 -32.73 -14.18 23.79
C GLN A 102 -33.98 -13.31 23.88
N ALA A 103 -33.90 -12.15 24.53
CA ALA A 103 -35.01 -11.19 24.58
C ALA A 103 -35.45 -10.73 23.17
N ARG A 104 -34.49 -10.55 22.25
CA ARG A 104 -34.82 -10.27 20.83
C ARG A 104 -35.54 -11.42 20.16
N LYS A 105 -35.10 -12.68 20.36
CA LYS A 105 -35.77 -13.86 19.79
C LYS A 105 -37.21 -13.98 20.29
N THR A 106 -37.43 -13.81 21.59
CA THR A 106 -38.77 -13.83 22.19
C THR A 106 -39.66 -12.72 21.63
N TRP A 107 -39.15 -11.50 21.46
CA TRP A 107 -39.92 -10.43 20.81
C TRP A 107 -40.22 -10.73 19.33
N LEU A 108 -39.30 -11.35 18.61
CA LEU A 108 -39.51 -11.76 17.21
C LEU A 108 -40.59 -12.85 17.08
N SER A 109 -40.62 -13.83 17.98
CA SER A 109 -41.65 -14.88 17.98
C SER A 109 -43.04 -14.37 18.34
N MET A 110 -43.12 -13.21 19.02
CA MET A 110 -44.39 -12.59 19.45
C MET A 110 -44.91 -11.54 18.45
N GLY A 111 -44.47 -11.58 17.19
CA GLY A 111 -45.04 -10.74 16.12
C GLY A 111 -44.46 -9.32 16.00
N GLN A 112 -43.34 -9.03 16.67
CA GLN A 112 -42.54 -7.80 16.45
C GLN A 112 -43.28 -6.48 16.72
N THR A 113 -44.29 -6.49 17.58
CA THR A 113 -45.05 -5.28 17.91
C THR A 113 -44.14 -4.19 18.48
N ARG A 114 -44.18 -2.98 17.93
CA ARG A 114 -43.34 -1.83 18.32
C ARG A 114 -44.09 -0.84 19.21
N ASN A 115 -44.83 -1.35 20.19
CA ASN A 115 -45.49 -0.53 21.20
C ASN A 115 -44.68 -0.56 22.50
N ASN A 116 -44.48 0.60 23.14
CA ASN A 116 -43.81 0.72 24.44
C ASN A 116 -44.57 0.01 25.58
N ASP A 117 -45.87 -0.24 25.41
CA ASP A 117 -46.68 -1.00 26.38
C ASP A 117 -46.50 -2.52 26.24
N ASN A 118 -45.86 -2.99 25.15
CA ASN A 118 -45.60 -4.40 24.96
C ASN A 118 -44.46 -4.88 25.85
N ILE A 119 -44.77 -5.83 26.74
CA ILE A 119 -43.84 -6.38 27.75
C ILE A 119 -42.57 -6.94 27.09
N PHE A 120 -42.69 -7.68 25.98
CA PHE A 120 -41.54 -8.30 25.30
C PHE A 120 -40.66 -7.27 24.59
N TYR A 121 -41.26 -6.24 24.00
CA TYR A 121 -40.51 -5.13 23.38
C TYR A 121 -39.75 -4.33 24.44
N LYS A 122 -40.38 -4.03 25.58
CA LYS A 122 -39.75 -3.36 26.72
C LYS A 122 -38.58 -4.17 27.28
N GLN A 123 -38.79 -5.47 27.51
CA GLN A 123 -37.72 -6.39 27.94
C GLN A 123 -36.54 -6.43 26.97
N TYR A 124 -36.77 -6.52 25.66
CA TYR A 124 -35.70 -6.45 24.66
C TYR A 124 -34.92 -5.12 24.74
N LYS A 125 -35.64 -3.99 24.85
CA LYS A 125 -35.03 -2.66 24.94
C LYS A 125 -34.18 -2.49 26.19
N ASP A 126 -34.62 -3.02 27.32
CA ASP A 126 -33.90 -2.94 28.59
C ASP A 126 -32.65 -3.82 28.55
N LYS A 127 -32.75 -5.08 28.11
CA LYS A 127 -31.57 -5.94 27.94
C LYS A 127 -30.57 -5.37 26.93
N LYS A 128 -31.04 -4.70 25.87
CA LYS A 128 -30.18 -3.97 24.91
C LYS A 128 -29.49 -2.76 25.55
N ARG A 129 -30.17 -2.05 26.46
CA ARG A 129 -29.59 -0.93 27.21
C ARG A 129 -28.50 -1.42 28.14
N GLU A 130 -28.75 -2.50 28.87
CA GLU A 130 -27.80 -3.12 29.80
C GLU A 130 -26.54 -3.63 29.09
N PHE A 131 -26.71 -4.34 27.97
CA PHE A 131 -25.57 -4.74 27.14
C PHE A 131 -24.74 -3.54 26.68
N ARG A 132 -25.38 -2.47 26.19
CA ARG A 132 -24.68 -1.24 25.77
C ARG A 132 -23.95 -0.56 26.92
N LYS A 133 -24.52 -0.57 28.13
CA LYS A 133 -23.89 -0.02 29.34
C LYS A 133 -22.62 -0.79 29.69
N HIS A 134 -22.71 -2.11 29.78
CA HIS A 134 -21.58 -2.97 30.12
C HIS A 134 -20.49 -2.95 29.04
N LYS A 135 -20.89 -2.90 27.76
CA LYS A 135 -19.97 -2.73 26.64
C LYS A 135 -19.17 -1.43 26.75
N ARG A 136 -19.83 -0.29 27.01
CA ARG A 136 -19.14 1.00 27.20
C ARG A 136 -18.20 1.00 28.39
N ASN A 137 -18.58 0.31 29.48
CA ASN A 137 -17.72 0.21 30.65
C ASN A 137 -16.46 -0.63 30.37
N ALA A 138 -16.61 -1.77 29.69
CA ALA A 138 -15.47 -2.59 29.26
C ALA A 138 -14.57 -1.85 28.27
N GLU A 139 -15.15 -1.10 27.33
CA GLU A 139 -14.41 -0.20 26.43
C GLU A 139 -13.61 0.84 27.23
N ARG A 140 -14.24 1.53 28.18
CA ARG A 140 -13.57 2.56 29.01
C ARG A 140 -12.45 1.98 29.88
N LEU A 141 -12.67 0.85 30.53
CA LEU A 141 -11.65 0.21 31.37
C LEU A 141 -10.42 -0.18 30.53
N TRP A 142 -10.67 -0.76 29.36
CA TRP A 142 -9.62 -1.09 28.42
C TRP A 142 -8.90 0.16 27.88
N GLU A 143 -9.64 1.23 27.56
CA GLU A 143 -9.04 2.52 27.17
C GLU A 143 -8.18 3.09 28.28
N SER A 144 -8.64 3.10 29.54
CA SER A 144 -7.89 3.59 30.69
C SER A 144 -6.58 2.81 30.91
N GLU A 145 -6.62 1.49 30.80
CA GLU A 145 -5.43 0.63 30.85
C GLU A 145 -4.46 0.99 29.71
N LYS A 146 -4.98 1.22 28.49
CA LYS A 146 -4.18 1.62 27.34
C LYS A 146 -3.64 3.03 27.44
N PHE A 147 -4.35 3.99 28.04
CA PHE A 147 -3.85 5.35 28.27
C PHE A 147 -2.66 5.34 29.23
N ALA A 148 -2.69 4.50 30.27
CA ALA A 148 -1.53 4.28 31.12
C ALA A 148 -0.33 3.73 30.32
N ASP A 149 -0.58 2.78 29.39
CA ASP A 149 0.45 2.29 28.46
C ASP A 149 0.96 3.38 27.50
N VAL A 150 0.09 4.28 27.01
CA VAL A 150 0.48 5.42 26.14
C VAL A 150 1.43 6.35 26.88
N GLN A 151 1.11 6.68 28.12
CA GLN A 151 1.91 7.61 28.92
C GLN A 151 3.30 7.03 29.20
N LYS A 152 3.37 5.75 29.56
CA LYS A 152 4.64 5.03 29.71
C LYS A 152 5.42 4.90 28.40
N ALA A 153 4.74 4.68 27.27
CA ALA A 153 5.37 4.60 25.96
C ALA A 153 5.86 5.95 25.43
N ALA A 154 5.18 7.06 25.77
CA ALA A 154 5.61 8.41 25.40
C ALA A 154 6.99 8.76 25.98
N GLU A 155 7.32 8.21 27.15
CA GLU A 155 8.58 8.41 27.85
C GLU A 155 9.73 7.53 27.31
N MET A 156 9.43 6.41 26.64
CA MET A 156 10.42 5.37 26.30
C MET A 156 10.54 5.01 24.80
N ASP A 157 9.45 5.11 24.02
CA ASP A 157 9.41 4.66 22.62
C ASP A 157 8.36 5.43 21.80
N ILE A 158 8.84 6.39 20.99
CA ILE A 158 8.03 7.21 20.07
C ILE A 158 7.25 6.35 19.05
N GLY A 159 7.80 5.22 18.61
CA GLY A 159 7.13 4.32 17.66
C GLY A 159 5.94 3.59 18.27
N GLN A 160 6.07 3.11 19.50
CA GLN A 160 4.95 2.54 20.27
C GLN A 160 3.91 3.60 20.61
N PHE A 161 4.34 4.80 21.00
CA PHE A 161 3.45 5.92 21.24
C PHE A 161 2.50 6.17 20.05
N TYR A 162 3.03 6.39 18.85
CA TYR A 162 2.19 6.62 17.67
C TYR A 162 1.32 5.42 17.29
N ARG A 163 1.78 4.20 17.57
CA ARG A 163 0.99 2.97 17.34
C ARG A 163 -0.23 2.90 18.24
N VAL A 164 -0.11 3.33 19.50
CA VAL A 164 -1.23 3.32 20.45
C VAL A 164 -2.15 4.53 20.20
N VAL A 165 -1.60 5.72 19.94
CA VAL A 165 -2.38 6.93 19.62
C VAL A 165 -3.26 6.72 18.38
N ARG A 166 -2.74 6.11 17.31
CA ARG A 166 -3.51 5.87 16.07
C ARG A 166 -4.75 4.99 16.28
N LYS A 167 -4.75 4.11 17.29
CA LYS A 167 -5.91 3.24 17.61
C LYS A 167 -7.06 4.00 18.28
N HIS A 168 -6.78 5.16 18.87
CA HIS A 168 -7.73 5.98 19.62
C HIS A 168 -8.15 7.24 18.85
N ARG A 169 -7.58 7.48 17.66
CA ARG A 169 -8.05 8.53 16.77
C ARG A 169 -9.48 8.18 16.34
N GLN A 170 -10.42 9.11 16.52
CA GLN A 170 -11.79 8.94 16.02
C GLN A 170 -11.71 8.55 14.54
N GLN A 171 -12.35 7.43 14.19
CA GLN A 171 -12.54 7.10 12.80
C GLN A 171 -13.50 8.13 12.22
N LYS A 172 -13.00 8.95 11.29
CA LYS A 172 -13.87 9.80 10.49
C LYS A 172 -14.89 8.89 9.80
N SER A 173 -16.17 9.26 9.87
CA SER A 173 -17.19 8.60 9.05
C SER A 173 -16.72 8.59 7.59
N PRO A 174 -16.98 7.52 6.84
CA PRO A 174 -16.69 7.50 5.40
C PRO A 174 -17.29 8.75 4.76
N ALA A 175 -16.54 9.43 3.90
CA ALA A 175 -17.08 10.55 3.14
C ALA A 175 -18.28 10.04 2.32
N THR A 176 -19.45 10.62 2.55
CA THR A 176 -20.70 10.26 1.86
C THR A 176 -20.95 11.07 0.59
N CYS A 177 -20.07 12.02 0.29
CA CYS A 177 -20.12 12.87 -0.89
C CYS A 177 -18.71 13.24 -1.36
N LEU A 178 -18.58 13.52 -2.65
CA LEU A 178 -17.37 14.01 -3.29
C LEU A 178 -17.66 15.39 -3.88
N ASN A 179 -16.78 16.34 -3.59
CA ASN A 179 -16.88 17.70 -4.11
C ASN A 179 -15.65 18.02 -4.94
N TYR A 180 -15.85 18.54 -6.15
CA TYR A 180 -14.77 19.02 -7.01
C TYR A 180 -15.31 20.08 -7.97
N ASP A 181 -14.57 21.18 -8.12
CA ASP A 181 -14.91 22.32 -9.00
C ASP A 181 -16.37 22.79 -8.91
N GLY A 182 -16.84 23.10 -7.68
CA GLY A 182 -18.21 23.52 -7.42
C GLY A 182 -19.29 22.42 -7.55
N ASN A 183 -18.96 21.25 -8.08
CA ASN A 183 -19.88 20.12 -8.24
C ASN A 183 -19.83 19.18 -7.01
N THR A 184 -21.00 18.68 -6.60
CA THR A 184 -21.15 17.75 -5.46
C THR A 184 -21.87 16.47 -5.90
N ALA A 185 -21.25 15.31 -5.74
CA ALA A 185 -21.89 14.01 -5.97
C ALA A 185 -22.05 13.20 -4.70
N THR A 186 -23.19 12.51 -4.61
CA THR A 186 -23.59 11.66 -3.48
C THR A 186 -23.91 10.22 -3.90
N ASN A 187 -24.19 9.98 -5.18
CA ASN A 187 -24.44 8.64 -5.73
C ASN A 187 -23.18 8.06 -6.36
N ASN A 188 -23.07 6.72 -6.41
CA ASN A 188 -21.86 6.04 -6.88
C ASN A 188 -21.48 6.38 -8.33
N GLY A 189 -22.47 6.53 -9.23
CA GLY A 189 -22.21 6.79 -10.64
C GLY A 189 -21.59 8.17 -10.86
N ASP A 190 -22.14 9.20 -10.22
CA ASP A 190 -21.66 10.57 -10.34
C ASP A 190 -20.37 10.78 -9.52
N ILE A 191 -20.18 10.06 -8.41
CA ILE A 191 -18.90 10.01 -7.70
C ILE A 191 -17.80 9.46 -8.62
N CYS A 192 -18.06 8.37 -9.37
CA CYS A 192 -17.09 7.83 -10.32
C CYS A 192 -16.76 8.84 -11.43
N LYS A 193 -17.76 9.55 -11.97
CA LYS A 193 -17.54 10.59 -12.97
C LYS A 193 -16.71 11.75 -12.42
N LEU A 194 -17.06 12.27 -11.24
CA LEU A 194 -16.30 13.35 -10.59
C LEU A 194 -14.86 12.96 -10.27
N TRP A 195 -14.61 11.71 -9.87
CA TRP A 195 -13.26 11.19 -9.76
C TRP A 195 -12.54 11.17 -11.11
N SER A 196 -13.21 10.72 -12.17
CA SER A 196 -12.65 10.70 -13.52
C SER A 196 -12.27 12.10 -13.98
N THR A 197 -13.15 13.09 -13.80
CA THR A 197 -12.88 14.49 -14.12
C THR A 197 -11.72 15.02 -13.29
N TYR A 198 -11.77 14.87 -11.96
CA TYR A 198 -10.70 15.30 -11.06
C TYR A 198 -9.32 14.75 -11.45
N PHE A 199 -9.22 13.45 -11.76
CA PHE A 199 -7.94 12.85 -12.15
C PHE A 199 -7.53 13.26 -13.56
N SER A 200 -8.47 13.41 -14.50
CA SER A 200 -8.19 13.95 -15.83
C SER A 200 -7.56 15.34 -15.72
N ASP A 201 -8.16 16.21 -14.91
CA ASP A 201 -7.67 17.57 -14.71
C ASP A 201 -6.36 17.60 -13.92
N LEU A 202 -6.18 16.71 -12.95
CA LEU A 202 -4.93 16.58 -12.19
C LEU A 202 -3.75 16.15 -13.07
N TYR A 203 -3.99 15.28 -14.05
CA TYR A 203 -2.96 14.76 -14.96
C TYR A 203 -2.79 15.58 -16.24
N THR A 204 -3.67 16.55 -16.49
CA THR A 204 -3.54 17.49 -17.61
C THR A 204 -2.79 18.73 -17.11
N PRO A 205 -1.63 19.09 -17.69
CA PRO A 205 -0.97 20.34 -17.36
C PRO A 205 -1.95 21.49 -17.60
N ASN A 206 -2.03 22.43 -16.65
CA ASN A 206 -2.95 23.56 -16.75
C ASN A 206 -2.36 24.61 -17.73
N GLU A 207 -2.31 24.26 -19.01
CA GLU A 207 -1.69 25.02 -20.11
C GLU A 207 -2.38 26.37 -20.36
N HIS A 208 -3.60 26.55 -19.84
CA HIS A 208 -4.49 27.67 -20.19
C HIS A 208 -4.90 28.56 -19.01
N GLU A 209 -4.56 28.21 -17.76
CA GLU A 209 -5.02 28.95 -16.57
C GLU A 209 -3.93 29.73 -15.83
N ASN A 210 -2.67 29.68 -16.29
CA ASN A 210 -1.56 30.30 -15.57
C ASN A 210 -0.77 31.22 -16.52
N ASP A 211 -0.94 32.54 -16.37
CA ASP A 211 -0.24 33.57 -17.16
C ASP A 211 1.29 33.46 -17.09
N ASN A 212 1.82 32.68 -16.13
CA ASN A 212 3.25 32.41 -15.94
C ASN A 212 3.71 31.04 -16.46
N PHE A 213 2.88 30.30 -17.21
CA PHE A 213 3.29 29.03 -17.79
C PHE A 213 4.21 29.27 -18.99
N ASP A 214 5.44 28.75 -18.93
CA ASP A 214 6.41 28.87 -20.01
C ASP A 214 6.11 27.86 -21.13
N GLN A 215 5.16 28.23 -22.00
CA GLN A 215 4.77 27.43 -23.15
C GLN A 215 5.96 27.17 -24.09
N SER A 216 6.91 28.11 -24.18
CA SER A 216 8.07 27.98 -25.06
C SER A 216 9.01 26.86 -24.58
N PHE A 217 9.27 26.81 -23.28
CA PHE A 217 10.05 25.74 -22.65
C PHE A 217 9.34 24.39 -22.75
N TYR A 218 8.03 24.34 -22.51
CA TYR A 218 7.25 23.11 -22.64
C TYR A 218 7.36 22.52 -24.06
N MET A 219 7.18 23.34 -25.09
CA MET A 219 7.28 22.89 -26.48
C MET A 219 8.71 22.46 -26.85
N ASP A 220 9.73 23.18 -26.40
CA ASP A 220 11.15 22.81 -26.62
C ASP A 220 11.48 21.44 -26.00
N VAL A 221 11.08 21.19 -24.75
CA VAL A 221 11.28 19.89 -24.09
C VAL A 221 10.53 18.77 -24.83
N THR A 222 9.26 19.02 -25.20
CA THR A 222 8.43 18.04 -25.90
C THR A 222 9.04 17.67 -27.26
N GLU A 223 9.54 18.65 -28.02
CA GLU A 223 10.21 18.42 -29.30
C GLU A 223 11.51 17.63 -29.10
N LYS A 224 12.35 17.99 -28.12
CA LYS A 224 13.58 17.25 -27.78
C LYS A 224 13.32 15.78 -27.42
N ILE A 225 12.24 15.49 -26.71
CA ILE A 225 11.84 14.12 -26.37
C ILE A 225 11.29 13.38 -27.60
N ARG A 226 10.50 14.04 -28.44
CA ARG A 226 10.00 13.47 -29.71
C ARG A 226 11.15 13.12 -30.64
N GLU A 227 12.08 14.05 -30.86
CA GLU A 227 13.28 13.84 -31.66
C GLU A 227 14.09 12.66 -31.14
N TYR A 228 14.34 12.61 -29.82
CA TYR A 228 15.06 11.50 -29.21
C TYR A 228 14.36 10.15 -29.40
N SER A 229 13.03 10.12 -29.21
CA SER A 229 12.23 8.90 -29.36
C SER A 229 12.20 8.41 -30.82
N SER A 230 12.37 9.31 -31.79
CA SER A 230 12.45 8.99 -33.22
C SER A 230 13.82 8.48 -33.67
N GLN A 231 14.85 8.51 -32.82
CA GLN A 231 16.19 8.04 -33.17
C GLN A 231 16.20 6.52 -33.36
N ILE A 232 16.52 6.07 -34.59
CA ILE A 232 16.54 4.64 -34.98
C ILE A 232 17.62 3.85 -34.23
N ARG A 233 18.70 4.51 -33.79
CA ARG A 233 19.78 3.89 -33.00
C ARG A 233 19.96 4.63 -31.69
N LYS A 234 19.41 4.06 -30.62
CA LYS A 234 19.74 4.48 -29.27
C LYS A 234 21.18 4.05 -28.94
N PRO A 235 21.99 4.90 -28.31
CA PRO A 235 23.31 4.50 -27.85
C PRO A 235 23.17 3.41 -26.79
N PHE A 236 23.98 2.35 -26.88
CA PHE A 236 23.98 1.26 -25.92
C PHE A 236 24.22 1.79 -24.50
N ASN A 237 23.29 1.51 -23.60
CA ASN A 237 23.38 1.80 -22.19
C ASN A 237 23.86 0.56 -21.42
N ALA A 238 25.10 0.60 -20.93
CA ALA A 238 25.73 -0.50 -20.19
C ALA A 238 24.98 -0.90 -18.90
N PHE A 239 24.04 -0.09 -18.42
CA PHE A 239 23.21 -0.39 -17.25
C PHE A 239 21.83 -0.92 -17.62
N PHE A 240 21.17 -0.44 -18.68
CA PHE A 240 19.80 -0.83 -19.02
C PHE A 240 19.69 -1.85 -20.17
N ASP A 241 20.62 -1.82 -21.13
CA ASP A 241 20.58 -2.70 -22.30
C ASP A 241 21.23 -4.07 -22.04
N VAL A 242 21.70 -4.30 -20.81
CA VAL A 242 22.17 -5.59 -20.34
C VAL A 242 21.05 -6.38 -19.67
N PRO A 243 20.91 -7.69 -19.93
CA PRO A 243 19.93 -8.52 -19.23
C PRO A 243 20.07 -8.43 -17.70
N TYR A 244 18.96 -8.63 -16.98
CA TYR A 244 19.01 -8.80 -15.52
C TYR A 244 19.78 -10.06 -15.16
N THR A 245 20.70 -9.94 -14.20
CA THR A 245 21.42 -11.11 -13.68
C THR A 245 20.60 -11.76 -12.56
N GLU A 246 20.75 -13.06 -12.37
CA GLU A 246 20.06 -13.77 -11.29
C GLU A 246 20.43 -13.18 -9.91
N ASP A 247 21.71 -12.90 -9.68
CA ASP A 247 22.20 -12.31 -8.42
C ASP A 247 21.54 -10.97 -8.12
N GLU A 248 21.39 -10.11 -9.13
CA GLU A 248 20.72 -8.82 -9.01
C GLU A 248 19.26 -8.99 -8.57
N ILE A 249 18.55 -9.93 -9.19
CA ILE A 249 17.16 -10.25 -8.84
C ILE A 249 17.08 -10.84 -7.43
N TYR A 250 17.99 -11.75 -7.07
CA TYR A 250 18.05 -12.32 -5.73
C TYR A 250 18.27 -11.25 -4.66
N GLU A 251 19.18 -10.30 -4.87
CA GLU A 251 19.39 -9.18 -3.94
C GLU A 251 18.13 -8.31 -3.77
N GLN A 252 17.29 -8.17 -4.80
CA GLN A 252 16.01 -7.47 -4.67
C GLN A 252 14.95 -8.29 -3.92
N ILE A 253 14.84 -9.61 -4.17
CA ILE A 253 13.94 -10.51 -3.42
C ILE A 253 14.26 -10.46 -1.93
N LYS A 254 15.56 -10.47 -1.62
CA LYS A 254 16.14 -10.38 -0.29
C LYS A 254 15.75 -9.15 0.53
N THR A 255 15.27 -8.08 -0.12
CA THR A 255 14.81 -6.84 0.53
C THR A 255 13.28 -6.73 0.58
N LEU A 256 12.55 -7.73 0.08
CA LEU A 256 11.10 -7.79 0.19
C LEU A 256 10.68 -8.02 1.65
N LYS A 257 9.73 -7.21 2.12
CA LYS A 257 9.19 -7.32 3.48
C LYS A 257 8.00 -8.28 3.50
N CYS A 258 7.93 -9.18 4.47
CA CYS A 258 6.78 -10.06 4.66
C CYS A 258 5.55 -9.29 5.21
N GLY A 259 4.37 -9.87 5.04
CA GLY A 259 3.07 -9.40 5.52
C GLY A 259 2.57 -8.14 4.80
N LYS A 260 3.02 -7.93 3.57
CA LYS A 260 2.48 -6.90 2.68
C LYS A 260 1.18 -7.40 2.05
N ALA A 261 0.23 -6.50 1.85
CA ALA A 261 -0.97 -6.82 1.09
C ALA A 261 -0.56 -7.20 -0.34
N PRO A 262 -1.15 -8.25 -0.93
CA PRO A 262 -0.88 -8.61 -2.31
C PRO A 262 -1.45 -7.57 -3.28
N GLY A 263 -0.92 -7.55 -4.50
CA GLY A 263 -1.49 -6.76 -5.59
C GLY A 263 -2.84 -7.32 -6.08
N PRO A 264 -3.37 -6.78 -7.20
CA PRO A 264 -4.59 -7.27 -7.85
C PRO A 264 -4.51 -8.75 -8.28
N ASP A 265 -3.29 -9.24 -8.48
CA ASP A 265 -2.95 -10.64 -8.80
C ASP A 265 -3.04 -11.58 -7.59
N TYR A 266 -3.22 -11.06 -6.38
CA TYR A 266 -3.26 -11.81 -5.12
C TYR A 266 -1.96 -12.55 -4.76
N VAL A 267 -0.85 -12.25 -5.45
CA VAL A 267 0.47 -12.78 -5.10
C VAL A 267 1.08 -11.88 -4.02
N CYS A 268 1.40 -12.46 -2.86
CA CYS A 268 2.14 -11.82 -1.77
C CYS A 268 3.66 -12.00 -1.92
N ASN A 269 4.47 -11.15 -1.29
CA ASN A 269 5.93 -11.24 -1.29
C ASN A 269 6.44 -12.61 -0.83
N GLU A 270 5.74 -13.25 0.11
CA GLU A 270 6.03 -14.58 0.63
C GLU A 270 6.07 -15.66 -0.45
N HIS A 271 5.19 -15.59 -1.46
CA HIS A 271 5.20 -16.55 -2.56
C HIS A 271 6.54 -16.58 -3.31
N ILE A 272 7.19 -15.42 -3.42
CA ILE A 272 8.51 -15.29 -4.06
C ILE A 272 9.63 -15.60 -3.07
N ILE A 273 9.56 -15.07 -1.84
CA ILE A 273 10.59 -15.28 -0.82
C ILE A 273 10.74 -16.76 -0.42
N TYR A 274 9.65 -17.51 -0.35
CA TYR A 274 9.67 -18.95 -0.05
C TYR A 274 9.73 -19.83 -1.30
N GLY A 275 9.57 -19.25 -2.49
CA GLY A 275 9.82 -19.93 -3.76
C GLY A 275 11.29 -19.91 -4.19
N GLY A 276 12.10 -18.97 -3.68
CA GLY A 276 13.54 -18.86 -3.95
C GLY A 276 14.44 -19.27 -2.76
N ASN A 277 15.75 -19.41 -3.00
CA ASN A 277 16.71 -19.85 -1.98
C ASN A 277 16.75 -18.92 -0.74
N ASN A 278 16.80 -19.59 0.43
CA ASN A 278 16.38 -19.11 1.75
C ASN A 278 17.05 -17.85 2.32
N LYS A 279 16.26 -17.09 3.09
CA LYS A 279 16.71 -16.10 4.08
C LYS A 279 16.04 -16.32 5.45
N ASP A 280 16.77 -15.96 6.51
CA ASP A 280 16.36 -16.00 7.94
C ASP A 280 15.46 -14.79 8.35
N LYS A 281 14.52 -14.99 9.28
CA LYS A 281 13.22 -14.28 9.36
C LYS A 281 12.74 -13.86 10.77
N SER A 282 13.60 -13.72 11.78
CA SER A 282 13.17 -13.56 13.19
C SER A 282 12.69 -12.16 13.66
N ASN A 283 12.53 -11.14 12.81
CA ASN A 283 12.24 -9.75 13.26
C ASN A 283 10.78 -9.24 13.01
N PRO A 284 9.97 -8.97 14.07
CA PRO A 284 8.60 -8.47 13.99
C PRO A 284 8.42 -7.03 13.48
N ASN A 285 9.46 -6.23 13.29
CA ASN A 285 9.35 -4.84 12.80
C ASN A 285 9.20 -4.73 11.27
N SER A 286 9.03 -5.87 10.58
CA SER A 286 8.98 -5.96 9.11
C SER A 286 7.63 -5.56 8.50
N TYR A 287 6.58 -5.35 9.31
CA TYR A 287 5.22 -5.10 8.84
C TYR A 287 4.91 -3.60 8.68
N ARG A 288 4.53 -3.18 7.47
CA ARG A 288 3.94 -1.86 7.18
C ARG A 288 3.04 -1.98 5.96
N ALA A 289 1.91 -1.27 5.86
CA ALA A 289 0.96 -1.43 4.75
C ALA A 289 1.29 -0.59 3.51
N ILE A 290 0.68 -0.97 2.36
CA ILE A 290 0.54 -0.28 1.04
C ILE A 290 1.83 -0.35 0.17
N VAL A 291 1.88 -0.60 -1.15
CA VAL A 291 1.03 -0.37 -2.36
C VAL A 291 0.66 -1.68 -3.10
N LEU A 292 -0.50 -1.67 -3.79
CA LEU A 292 -1.09 -2.77 -4.58
C LEU A 292 -0.50 -2.85 -6.01
N THR A 293 0.82 -2.96 -6.14
CA THR A 293 1.45 -3.43 -7.38
C THR A 293 1.75 -4.92 -7.27
N SER A 294 1.70 -5.65 -8.40
CA SER A 294 2.13 -7.06 -8.45
C SER A 294 3.53 -7.20 -7.86
N VAL A 295 3.83 -8.35 -7.28
CA VAL A 295 5.16 -8.57 -6.69
C VAL A 295 6.23 -8.55 -7.79
N PHE A 296 5.90 -9.03 -8.99
CA PHE A 296 6.76 -8.98 -10.16
C PHE A 296 7.06 -7.54 -10.61
N GLY A 297 6.03 -6.68 -10.73
CA GLY A 297 6.23 -5.26 -11.05
C GLY A 297 7.07 -4.56 -9.98
N LYS A 298 6.78 -4.83 -8.70
CA LYS A 298 7.57 -4.30 -7.58
C LYS A 298 9.04 -4.74 -7.61
N LEU A 299 9.30 -5.98 -8.03
CA LEU A 299 10.65 -6.51 -8.17
C LEU A 299 11.38 -5.83 -9.32
N HIS A 300 10.70 -5.69 -10.47
CA HIS A 300 11.20 -4.95 -11.63
C HIS A 300 11.55 -3.49 -11.28
N ASP A 301 10.62 -2.75 -10.67
CA ASP A 301 10.82 -1.35 -10.25
C ASP A 301 12.05 -1.20 -9.35
N LYS A 302 12.22 -2.12 -8.39
CA LYS A 302 13.38 -2.15 -7.51
C LYS A 302 14.69 -2.38 -8.25
N THR A 303 14.70 -3.31 -9.19
CA THR A 303 15.89 -3.62 -9.99
C THR A 303 16.27 -2.45 -10.89
N VAL A 304 15.30 -1.84 -11.57
CA VAL A 304 15.49 -0.63 -12.37
C VAL A 304 16.03 0.51 -11.51
N LEU A 305 15.42 0.75 -10.34
CA LEU A 305 15.88 1.77 -9.40
C LEU A 305 17.31 1.51 -8.91
N HIS A 306 17.68 0.24 -8.66
CA HIS A 306 19.05 -0.11 -8.28
C HIS A 306 20.05 0.25 -9.38
N ARG A 307 19.74 -0.06 -10.65
CA ARG A 307 20.57 0.29 -11.81
C ARG A 307 20.70 1.81 -12.01
N ILE A 308 19.58 2.54 -11.91
CA ILE A 308 19.56 4.00 -11.98
C ILE A 308 20.49 4.58 -10.92
N ASN A 309 20.34 4.19 -9.66
CA ASN A 309 21.18 4.69 -8.57
C ASN A 309 22.66 4.36 -8.79
N LYS A 310 22.97 3.11 -9.19
CA LYS A 310 24.36 2.69 -9.47
C LYS A 310 24.98 3.53 -10.58
N MET A 311 24.24 3.81 -11.65
CA MET A 311 24.69 4.63 -12.76
C MET A 311 24.89 6.09 -12.33
N LEU A 312 23.91 6.69 -11.65
CA LEU A 312 23.98 8.09 -11.21
C LEU A 312 25.14 8.31 -10.22
N THR A 313 25.34 7.42 -9.24
CA THR A 313 26.46 7.50 -8.31
C THR A 313 27.82 7.27 -8.99
N ALA A 314 27.87 6.50 -10.09
CA ALA A 314 29.09 6.32 -10.88
C ALA A 314 29.44 7.57 -11.70
N LEU A 315 28.43 8.31 -12.18
CA LEU A 315 28.60 9.56 -12.92
C LEU A 315 28.93 10.74 -11.99
N ASP A 316 28.26 10.80 -10.85
CA ASP A 316 28.44 11.83 -9.84
C ASP A 316 28.43 11.21 -8.45
N LYS A 317 29.60 11.25 -7.80
CA LYS A 317 29.76 10.72 -6.43
C LYS A 317 29.02 11.54 -5.38
N THR A 318 28.58 12.75 -5.73
CA THR A 318 27.75 13.60 -4.85
C THR A 318 26.26 13.35 -5.01
N PHE A 319 25.87 12.42 -5.89
CA PHE A 319 24.48 12.02 -6.07
C PHE A 319 24.08 10.86 -5.12
N PRO A 320 22.92 10.94 -4.44
CA PRO A 320 22.05 12.12 -4.33
C PRO A 320 22.70 13.20 -3.44
N ASP A 321 22.26 14.46 -3.62
CA ASP A 321 22.80 15.61 -2.88
C ASP A 321 22.93 15.32 -1.37
N PRO A 322 24.03 15.73 -0.69
CA PRO A 322 24.23 15.46 0.73
C PRO A 322 23.12 15.96 1.67
N LEU A 323 22.30 16.92 1.23
CA LEU A 323 21.15 17.45 1.96
C LEU A 323 19.82 16.75 1.57
N GLN A 324 19.86 15.75 0.70
CA GLN A 324 18.71 14.90 0.39
C GLN A 324 18.52 13.83 1.47
N PHE A 325 17.64 14.09 2.43
CA PHE A 325 17.35 13.13 3.52
C PHE A 325 16.23 12.13 3.19
N GLY A 326 15.39 12.44 2.21
CA GLY A 326 14.24 11.63 1.82
C GLY A 326 14.62 10.57 0.78
N PHE A 327 14.15 9.34 0.97
CA PHE A 327 14.35 8.20 0.04
C PHE A 327 15.81 7.78 -0.19
N VAL A 328 16.75 8.25 0.65
CA VAL A 328 18.16 7.83 0.64
C VAL A 328 18.39 6.72 1.67
N PRO A 329 19.12 5.64 1.34
CA PRO A 329 19.48 4.61 2.31
C PRO A 329 20.16 5.21 3.54
N GLU A 330 19.86 4.65 4.71
CA GLU A 330 20.43 5.05 6.02
C GLU A 330 20.11 6.49 6.48
N HIS A 331 19.41 7.28 5.67
CA HIS A 331 18.94 8.61 6.02
C HIS A 331 17.48 8.60 6.44
N GLY A 332 17.05 9.67 7.10
CA GLY A 332 15.67 9.84 7.52
C GLY A 332 15.43 11.20 8.15
N ALA A 333 14.27 11.36 8.77
CA ALA A 333 13.87 12.63 9.37
C ALA A 333 14.80 13.10 10.51
N ILE A 334 15.49 12.17 11.19
CA ILE A 334 16.36 12.50 12.34
C ILE A 334 17.60 13.30 11.89
N PRO A 335 18.43 12.83 10.93
CA PRO A 335 19.51 13.63 10.37
C PRO A 335 19.05 14.99 9.84
N ALA A 336 17.93 15.05 9.10
CA ALA A 336 17.40 16.31 8.57
C ALA A 336 17.09 17.34 9.69
N LEU A 337 16.44 16.87 10.76
CA LEU A 337 16.12 17.69 11.92
C LEU A 337 17.38 18.16 12.66
N TYR A 338 18.37 17.29 12.77
CA TYR A 338 19.65 17.63 13.40
C TYR A 338 20.37 18.73 12.60
N THR A 339 20.46 18.60 11.28
CA THR A 339 21.06 19.63 10.41
C THR A 339 20.37 20.97 10.56
N LEU A 340 19.03 21.00 10.54
CA LEU A 340 18.27 22.23 10.75
C LEU A 340 18.55 22.85 12.14
N LYS A 341 18.61 22.02 13.19
CA LYS A 341 18.90 22.46 14.55
C LYS A 341 20.30 23.07 14.67
N GLU A 342 21.31 22.46 14.05
CA GLU A 342 22.67 23.00 14.05
C GLU A 342 22.76 24.32 13.27
N CYS A 343 22.08 24.43 12.12
CA CYS A 343 21.95 25.71 11.43
C CYS A 343 21.35 26.79 12.34
N ILE A 344 20.24 26.50 13.03
CA ILE A 344 19.64 27.43 13.99
C ILE A 344 20.65 27.84 15.07
N ASN A 345 21.35 26.86 15.66
CA ASN A 345 22.33 27.12 16.71
C ASN A 345 23.47 28.05 16.26
N VAL A 346 23.98 27.85 15.03
CA VAL A 346 25.06 28.68 14.47
C VAL A 346 24.63 30.13 14.32
N PHE A 347 23.45 30.39 13.75
CA PHE A 347 22.93 31.74 13.57
C PHE A 347 22.55 32.41 14.90
N MET A 348 22.05 31.64 15.86
CA MET A 348 21.79 32.12 17.22
C MET A 348 23.08 32.53 17.93
N LYS A 349 24.15 31.73 17.81
CA LYS A 349 25.48 32.05 18.38
C LYS A 349 26.10 33.28 17.74
N SER A 350 25.96 33.45 16.42
CA SER A 350 26.47 34.61 15.70
C SER A 350 25.59 35.87 15.81
N LYS A 351 24.50 35.81 16.60
CA LYS A 351 23.51 36.89 16.76
C LYS A 351 22.97 37.42 15.42
N SER A 352 22.90 36.55 14.42
CA SER A 352 22.42 36.87 13.08
C SER A 352 20.98 36.40 12.91
N LYS A 353 20.22 37.09 12.07
CA LYS A 353 18.84 36.69 11.76
C LYS A 353 18.87 35.44 10.88
N LEU A 354 18.04 34.45 11.22
CA LEU A 354 17.78 33.27 10.39
C LEU A 354 16.34 33.33 9.89
N TYR A 355 16.17 33.19 8.58
CA TYR A 355 14.87 33.05 7.94
C TYR A 355 14.73 31.63 7.41
N VAL A 356 13.61 30.97 7.70
CA VAL A 356 13.34 29.59 7.27
C VAL A 356 12.08 29.58 6.42
N GLY A 357 12.21 29.08 5.19
CA GLY A 357 11.09 28.81 4.29
C GLY A 357 10.79 27.32 4.27
N PHE A 358 9.51 26.96 4.37
CA PHE A 358 9.05 25.59 4.17
C PHE A 358 8.33 25.52 2.83
N LEU A 359 8.81 24.65 1.94
CA LEU A 359 8.21 24.38 0.63
C LEU A 359 7.62 22.98 0.67
N ASP A 360 6.35 22.86 0.29
CA ASP A 360 5.64 21.59 0.17
C ASP A 360 4.97 21.51 -1.20
N ASN A 361 5.20 20.42 -1.90
CA ASN A 361 4.66 20.20 -3.24
C ASN A 361 3.33 19.47 -3.13
N GLU A 362 2.24 20.13 -3.54
CA GLU A 362 0.91 19.51 -3.54
C GLU A 362 0.86 18.38 -4.59
N LYS A 363 0.58 17.15 -4.15
CA LYS A 363 0.44 15.96 -5.02
C LYS A 363 1.67 15.74 -5.90
N ALA A 364 2.85 15.83 -5.30
CA ALA A 364 4.15 15.81 -5.96
C ALA A 364 4.37 14.67 -6.97
N PHE A 365 3.77 13.49 -6.75
CA PHE A 365 3.89 12.35 -7.67
C PHE A 365 2.83 12.37 -8.79
N ASP A 366 1.64 12.90 -8.52
CA ASP A 366 0.56 12.96 -9.50
C ASP A 366 0.79 14.07 -10.53
N LYS A 367 1.45 15.18 -10.12
CA LYS A 367 1.75 16.33 -10.98
C LYS A 367 3.12 16.26 -11.68
N ILE A 368 3.77 15.10 -11.72
CA ILE A 368 5.07 14.97 -12.37
C ILE A 368 4.90 15.13 -13.88
N TRP A 369 5.63 16.09 -14.46
CA TRP A 369 5.74 16.20 -15.91
C TRP A 369 6.72 15.14 -16.43
N HIS A 370 6.18 14.12 -17.10
CA HIS A 370 6.95 12.97 -17.57
C HIS A 370 8.02 13.35 -18.59
N ASP A 371 7.73 14.19 -19.59
CA ASP A 371 8.74 14.60 -20.58
C ASP A 371 9.87 15.41 -19.94
N GLY A 372 9.56 16.26 -18.96
CA GLY A 372 10.58 16.98 -18.18
C GLY A 372 11.43 16.05 -17.33
N LEU A 373 10.83 15.02 -16.72
CA LEU A 373 11.56 13.97 -15.99
C LEU A 373 12.50 13.20 -16.93
N PHE A 374 12.00 12.85 -18.11
CA PHE A 374 12.78 12.18 -19.15
C PHE A 374 13.87 13.09 -19.75
N LEU A 375 13.64 14.40 -19.88
CA LEU A 375 14.72 15.28 -20.31
C LEU A 375 15.83 15.33 -19.25
N LYS A 376 15.47 15.50 -17.98
CA LYS A 376 16.44 15.54 -16.87
C LYS A 376 17.27 14.28 -16.77
N LEU A 377 16.63 13.11 -16.87
CA LEU A 377 17.37 11.86 -16.78
C LEU A 377 18.31 11.70 -18.00
N LYS A 378 17.90 12.11 -19.22
CA LYS A 378 18.77 12.14 -20.40
C LYS A 378 19.97 13.09 -20.22
N GLU A 379 19.74 14.28 -19.67
CA GLU A 379 20.81 15.24 -19.33
C GLU A 379 21.81 14.65 -18.33
N ASN A 380 21.31 13.82 -17.40
CA ASN A 380 22.13 13.03 -16.48
C ASN A 380 22.68 11.74 -17.10
N ARG A 381 22.72 11.65 -18.44
CA ARG A 381 23.24 10.51 -19.23
C ARG A 381 22.56 9.17 -18.94
N CYS A 382 21.35 9.20 -18.38
CA CYS A 382 20.45 8.06 -18.29
C CYS A 382 19.70 7.92 -19.63
N ASN A 383 20.31 7.24 -20.59
CA ASN A 383 19.64 6.91 -21.86
C ASN A 383 18.73 5.68 -21.66
N TRP A 384 17.42 5.80 -21.90
CA TRP A 384 16.44 4.68 -21.94
C TRP A 384 15.97 4.34 -23.36
#